data_AF-A0A2V9V4L7-F1
#
_entry.id   AF-A0A2V9V4L7-F1
#
_cell.length_a   1.000
_cell.length_b   1.000
_cell.length_c   1.000
_cell.angle_alpha   90.00
_cell.angle_beta   90.00
_cell.angle_gamma   90.00
#
_symmetry.space_group_name_H-M   'P 1'
#
loop_
_entity.id
_entity.type
_entity.pdbx_description
1 polymer ?
#
loop_
_entity_poly.entity_id
_entity_poly.type
_entity_poly.pdbx_seq_one_letter_code
_entity_poly.pdbx_strand_id
1 'polypeptide(L)'
;MGLLLIISCASFGQPPRTFDWVRASDEIVQLDPMQFHSGRVYRPGPDGGNMHVIIHARQPVTLAMTGAREWSEAQQRPETLGGLEYRCVREHVIDTTYECHLPPGQAMVLVLHDERTADRAIMKGIGVIVNRRGARDLVSPNDVQITYHSWSCLQNCVQPEYKWFLLAKEKFDVSASGKLYSVTPDYDGQRIWVKIKAQVPMTLAILPSQAADQAYDKPETLSSALAQTTCKQRGVQKIEFECKVNRGDGPQSLIALPESPIRSHKKAEIEFQTLKCLANCDLIESETAENK
;
A
#
# COMPACT_ATOMS: atom_id res chain seq x y z
N MET A 1 15.96 48.50 32.41
CA MET A 1 16.37 47.68 31.26
C MET A 1 16.09 46.22 31.59
N GLY A 2 14.90 45.72 31.23
CA GLY A 2 14.54 44.31 31.37
C GLY A 2 14.56 43.67 29.98
N LEU A 3 15.50 42.76 29.75
CA LEU A 3 15.65 42.05 28.49
C LEU A 3 14.82 40.77 28.57
N LEU A 4 13.70 40.71 27.87
CA LEU A 4 12.90 39.50 27.67
C LEU A 4 13.61 38.60 26.65
N LEU A 5 14.12 37.46 27.10
CA LEU A 5 14.59 36.36 26.26
C LEU A 5 13.39 35.49 25.87
N ILE A 6 13.02 35.54 24.60
CA ILE A 6 12.04 34.63 24.00
C ILE A 6 12.78 33.32 23.72
N ILE A 7 12.53 32.29 24.52
CA ILE A 7 12.99 30.92 24.26
C ILE A 7 11.99 30.31 23.27
N SER A 8 12.38 30.27 21.99
CA SER A 8 11.67 29.49 20.98
C SER A 8 11.91 28.01 21.26
N CYS A 9 10.88 27.28 21.70
CA CYS A 9 10.90 25.82 21.73
C CYS A 9 11.07 25.32 20.29
N ALA A 10 12.21 24.70 19.99
CA ALA A 10 12.37 23.91 18.79
C ALA A 10 11.54 22.63 18.95
N SER A 11 10.49 22.50 18.14
CA SER A 11 9.73 21.25 18.00
C SER A 11 10.67 20.18 17.45
N PHE A 12 11.00 19.17 18.27
CA PHE A 12 11.72 17.99 17.82
C PHE A 12 10.75 17.07 17.04
N GLY A 13 10.54 17.36 15.76
CA GLY A 13 9.97 16.39 14.83
C GLY A 13 10.99 15.28 14.56
N GLN A 14 10.54 14.03 14.45
CA GLN A 14 11.40 12.94 14.00
C GLN A 14 11.91 13.24 12.57
N PRO A 15 13.10 12.75 12.19
CA PRO A 15 13.61 12.97 10.85
C PRO A 15 12.70 12.31 9.80
N PRO A 16 12.55 12.89 8.61
CA PRO A 16 11.74 12.31 7.54
C PRO A 16 12.23 10.91 7.17
N ARG A 17 11.34 10.08 6.64
CA ARG A 17 11.68 8.73 6.17
C ARG A 17 12.68 8.83 5.02
N THR A 18 13.75 8.04 5.09
CA THR A 18 14.71 7.94 3.99
C THR A 18 14.52 6.61 3.28
N PHE A 19 14.38 6.68 1.96
CA PHE A 19 14.23 5.52 1.09
C PHE A 19 15.43 5.48 0.13
N ASP A 20 15.92 4.27 -0.12
CA ASP A 20 16.96 4.04 -1.11
C ASP A 20 16.84 2.63 -1.71
N TRP A 21 17.64 2.37 -2.75
CA TRP A 21 17.80 1.05 -3.34
C TRP A 21 18.63 0.15 -2.42
N VAL A 22 18.01 -0.94 -1.98
CA VAL A 22 18.68 -1.95 -1.16
C VAL A 22 18.80 -3.24 -1.95
N ARG A 23 19.96 -3.89 -1.88
CA ARG A 23 20.19 -5.21 -2.47
C ARG A 23 19.15 -6.19 -1.93
N ALA A 24 18.36 -6.76 -2.82
CA ALA A 24 17.29 -7.68 -2.48
C ALA A 24 17.72 -9.15 -2.65
N SER A 25 18.28 -9.49 -3.82
CA SER A 25 18.69 -10.85 -4.15
C SER A 25 19.66 -10.87 -5.32
N ASP A 26 20.33 -12.00 -5.50
CA ASP A 26 21.24 -12.24 -6.63
C ASP A 26 20.82 -13.48 -7.42
N GLU A 27 21.12 -13.45 -8.71
CA GLU A 27 20.95 -14.55 -9.63
C GLU A 27 22.21 -14.67 -10.49
N ILE A 28 22.65 -15.90 -10.73
CA ILE A 28 23.73 -16.21 -11.65
C ILE A 28 23.18 -17.17 -12.68
N VAL A 29 23.28 -16.81 -13.95
CA VAL A 29 22.80 -17.61 -15.08
C VAL A 29 23.92 -17.82 -16.08
N GLN A 30 23.93 -18.99 -16.71
CA GLN A 30 24.83 -19.28 -17.83
C GLN A 30 24.02 -19.22 -19.12
N LEU A 31 24.43 -18.36 -20.05
CA LEU A 31 23.78 -18.20 -21.35
C LEU A 31 24.60 -18.84 -22.46
N ASP A 32 23.93 -19.67 -23.26
CA ASP A 32 24.44 -20.14 -24.54
C ASP A 32 24.27 -19.03 -25.61
N PRO A 33 25.04 -19.07 -26.72
CA PRO A 33 24.89 -18.11 -27.81
C PRO A 33 23.44 -18.02 -28.32
N MET A 34 22.93 -16.79 -28.52
CA MET A 34 21.54 -16.48 -28.90
C MET A 34 20.46 -16.92 -27.90
N GLN A 35 20.85 -17.33 -26.70
CA GLN A 35 19.87 -17.73 -25.68
C GLN A 35 19.21 -16.50 -25.07
N PHE A 36 17.89 -16.59 -24.90
CA PHE A 36 17.14 -15.68 -24.05
C PHE A 36 17.02 -16.24 -22.63
N HIS A 37 17.13 -15.36 -21.65
CA HIS A 37 16.83 -15.65 -20.27
C HIS A 37 15.89 -14.58 -19.71
N SER A 38 14.94 -15.01 -18.89
CA SER A 38 14.03 -14.11 -18.19
C SER A 38 14.29 -14.14 -16.71
N GLY A 39 14.61 -12.98 -16.16
CA GLY A 39 14.82 -12.79 -14.74
C GLY A 39 13.51 -12.53 -14.00
N ARG A 40 13.61 -11.77 -12.90
CA ARG A 40 12.48 -11.45 -12.02
C ARG A 40 11.34 -10.71 -12.74
N VAL A 41 10.10 -11.10 -12.40
CA VAL A 41 8.88 -10.36 -12.76
C VAL A 41 8.60 -9.25 -11.76
N TYR A 42 8.45 -8.03 -12.26
CA TYR A 42 8.07 -6.83 -11.52
C TYR A 42 6.57 -6.58 -11.64
N ARG A 43 5.94 -6.22 -10.52
CA ARG A 43 4.52 -5.86 -10.45
C ARG A 43 4.40 -4.44 -9.89
N PRO A 44 4.59 -3.40 -10.74
CA PRO A 44 4.46 -2.01 -10.32
C PRO A 44 3.06 -1.70 -9.78
N GLY A 45 2.99 -0.68 -8.92
CA GLY A 45 1.74 -0.21 -8.33
C GLY A 45 0.84 0.54 -9.31
N PRO A 46 -0.26 1.13 -8.82
CA PRO A 46 -1.19 1.91 -9.64
C PRO A 46 -0.56 3.10 -10.38
N ASP A 47 0.55 3.65 -9.86
CA ASP A 47 1.26 4.78 -10.45
C ASP A 47 2.52 4.37 -11.22
N GLY A 48 2.70 3.07 -11.48
CA GLY A 48 3.91 2.52 -12.07
C GLY A 48 4.97 2.20 -11.03
N GLY A 49 6.22 2.18 -11.45
CA GLY A 49 7.35 1.99 -10.55
C GLY A 49 8.67 2.02 -11.27
N ASN A 50 9.73 2.43 -10.58
CA ASN A 50 11.08 2.27 -11.10
C ASN A 50 11.62 0.91 -10.71
N MET A 51 12.54 0.38 -11.49
CA MET A 51 13.33 -0.78 -11.13
C MET A 51 14.81 -0.45 -11.24
N HIS A 52 15.62 -1.14 -10.43
CA HIS A 52 17.07 -0.98 -10.38
C HIS A 52 17.70 -2.37 -10.28
N VAL A 53 18.52 -2.72 -11.25
CA VAL A 53 19.27 -3.97 -11.31
C VAL A 53 20.69 -3.68 -11.72
N ILE A 54 21.65 -4.36 -11.09
CA ILE A 54 23.03 -4.34 -11.54
C ILE A 54 23.30 -5.62 -12.33
N ILE A 55 23.90 -5.48 -13.50
CA ILE A 55 24.24 -6.59 -14.41
C ILE A 55 25.74 -6.64 -14.58
N HIS A 56 26.31 -7.83 -14.41
CA HIS A 56 27.69 -8.15 -14.77
C HIS A 56 27.71 -9.42 -15.63
N ALA A 57 28.19 -9.34 -16.86
CA ALA A 57 28.29 -10.44 -17.81
C ALA A 57 29.74 -10.62 -18.27
N ARG A 58 30.12 -11.84 -18.68
CA ARG A 58 31.45 -12.08 -19.27
C ARG A 58 31.53 -11.73 -20.75
N GLN A 59 30.39 -11.72 -21.43
CA GLN A 59 30.22 -11.39 -22.85
C GLN A 59 29.00 -10.48 -23.03
N PRO A 60 28.94 -9.72 -24.13
CA PRO A 60 27.85 -8.76 -24.37
C PRO A 60 26.46 -9.42 -24.36
N VAL A 61 25.52 -8.78 -23.65
CA VAL A 61 24.10 -9.15 -23.63
C VAL A 61 23.24 -7.93 -23.93
N THR A 62 22.08 -8.16 -24.54
CA THR A 62 21.00 -7.17 -24.64
C THR A 62 20.07 -7.32 -23.44
N LEU A 63 19.73 -6.21 -22.81
CA LEU A 63 18.73 -6.12 -21.73
C LEU A 63 17.48 -5.41 -22.23
N ALA A 64 16.31 -5.90 -21.84
CA ALA A 64 15.05 -5.22 -22.08
C ALA A 64 14.00 -5.57 -21.04
N MET A 65 13.03 -4.67 -20.85
CA MET A 65 11.77 -4.98 -20.15
C MET A 65 10.68 -5.28 -21.16
N THR A 66 9.85 -6.28 -20.92
CA THR A 66 8.62 -6.52 -21.71
C THR A 66 7.49 -6.99 -20.80
N GLY A 67 6.27 -7.06 -21.33
CA GLY A 67 5.10 -7.54 -20.59
C GLY A 67 5.26 -9.02 -20.18
N ALA A 68 5.04 -9.31 -18.90
CA ALA A 68 5.28 -10.67 -18.36
C ALA A 68 4.37 -11.73 -18.98
N ARG A 69 3.13 -11.35 -19.32
CA ARG A 69 2.17 -12.24 -19.99
C ARG A 69 2.59 -12.50 -21.44
N GLU A 70 2.87 -11.42 -22.17
CA GLU A 70 3.27 -11.47 -23.58
C GLU A 70 4.55 -12.29 -23.74
N TRP A 71 5.53 -12.11 -22.85
CA TRP A 71 6.74 -12.94 -22.79
C TRP A 71 6.44 -14.42 -22.54
N SER A 72 5.57 -14.73 -21.56
CA SER A 72 5.20 -16.11 -21.26
C SER A 72 4.49 -16.79 -22.44
N GLU A 73 3.67 -16.05 -23.19
CA GLU A 73 3.02 -16.54 -24.41
C GLU A 73 4.04 -16.77 -25.53
N ALA A 74 5.03 -15.88 -25.67
CA ALA A 74 6.05 -15.98 -26.70
C ALA A 74 7.05 -17.13 -26.46
N GLN A 75 7.30 -17.51 -25.21
CA GLN A 75 8.08 -18.71 -24.90
C GLN A 75 7.40 -19.99 -25.40
N GLN A 76 6.07 -20.03 -25.43
CA GLN A 76 5.30 -21.17 -25.97
C GLN A 76 5.20 -21.13 -27.50
N ARG A 77 5.39 -19.96 -28.09
CA ARG A 77 5.25 -19.68 -29.52
C ARG A 77 6.41 -18.80 -30.02
N PRO A 78 7.60 -19.41 -30.28
CA PRO A 78 8.82 -18.66 -30.59
C PRO A 78 8.70 -17.72 -31.79
N GLU A 79 7.77 -17.97 -32.72
CA GLU A 79 7.46 -17.10 -33.86
C GLU A 79 6.96 -15.70 -33.46
N THR A 80 6.47 -15.55 -32.22
CA THR A 80 5.92 -14.28 -31.71
C THR A 80 6.96 -13.43 -30.97
N LEU A 81 8.16 -13.96 -30.70
CA LEU A 81 9.22 -13.24 -29.97
C LEU A 81 9.65 -11.93 -30.65
N GLY A 82 9.65 -11.90 -31.99
CA GLY A 82 9.99 -10.71 -32.77
C GLY A 82 8.92 -9.61 -32.76
N GLY A 83 7.70 -9.93 -32.30
CA GLY A 83 6.59 -8.99 -32.19
C GLY A 83 6.37 -8.41 -30.79
N LEU A 84 7.23 -8.74 -29.82
CA LEU A 84 7.11 -8.25 -28.46
C LEU A 84 7.47 -6.77 -28.36
N GLU A 85 6.71 -6.04 -27.54
CA GLU A 85 7.05 -4.67 -27.19
C GLU A 85 8.14 -4.68 -26.12
N TYR A 86 9.36 -4.33 -26.53
CA TYR A 86 10.49 -4.16 -25.62
C TYR A 86 10.64 -2.70 -25.20
N ARG A 87 10.97 -2.49 -23.93
CA ARG A 87 11.17 -1.18 -23.30
C ARG A 87 12.52 -1.10 -22.64
N CYS A 88 13.05 0.12 -22.57
CA CYS A 88 14.34 0.42 -21.95
C CYS A 88 15.50 -0.41 -22.51
N VAL A 89 15.47 -0.75 -23.81
CA VAL A 89 16.46 -1.65 -24.42
C VAL A 89 17.88 -1.09 -24.25
N ARG A 90 18.80 -1.95 -23.80
CA ARG A 90 20.24 -1.67 -23.69
C ARG A 90 21.01 -2.83 -24.33
N GLU A 91 21.70 -2.54 -25.41
CA GLU A 91 22.52 -3.52 -26.14
C GLU A 91 23.98 -3.45 -25.69
N HIS A 92 24.73 -4.51 -25.99
CA HIS A 92 26.17 -4.64 -25.76
C HIS A 92 26.58 -4.49 -24.29
N VAL A 93 25.73 -4.90 -23.36
CA VAL A 93 25.97 -4.75 -21.93
C VAL A 93 26.94 -5.83 -21.44
N ILE A 94 27.99 -5.38 -20.76
CA ILE A 94 28.91 -6.24 -20.00
C ILE A 94 28.80 -5.90 -18.52
N ASP A 95 28.78 -4.61 -18.18
CA ASP A 95 28.65 -4.11 -16.82
C ASP A 95 27.75 -2.87 -16.85
N THR A 96 26.65 -2.88 -16.12
CA THR A 96 25.79 -1.69 -16.01
C THR A 96 24.92 -1.73 -14.76
N THR A 97 24.61 -0.53 -14.26
CA THR A 97 23.37 -0.30 -13.51
C THR A 97 22.24 -0.06 -14.50
N TYR A 98 21.24 -0.92 -14.49
CA TYR A 98 20.08 -0.90 -15.37
C TYR A 98 18.85 -0.38 -14.60
N GLU A 99 18.35 0.76 -15.04
CA GLU A 99 17.15 1.38 -14.50
C GLU A 99 16.09 1.56 -15.59
N CYS A 100 14.84 1.29 -15.24
CA CYS A 100 13.71 1.44 -16.16
C CYS A 100 12.45 1.87 -15.40
N HIS A 101 11.71 2.80 -15.99
CA HIS A 101 10.39 3.19 -15.50
C HIS A 101 9.33 2.24 -16.06
N LEU A 102 8.62 1.57 -15.17
CA LEU A 102 7.64 0.54 -15.50
C LEU A 102 6.21 1.12 -15.53
N PRO A 103 5.37 0.71 -16.50
CA PRO A 103 4.01 1.21 -16.63
C PRO A 103 3.12 0.81 -15.44
N PRO A 104 2.09 1.61 -15.12
CA PRO A 104 1.16 1.35 -14.01
C PRO A 104 0.35 0.06 -14.22
N GLY A 105 0.19 -0.72 -13.15
CA GLY A 105 -0.72 -1.87 -13.10
C GLY A 105 -0.38 -3.05 -14.05
N GLN A 106 0.72 -2.99 -14.81
CA GLN A 106 1.13 -4.03 -15.74
C GLN A 106 2.37 -4.76 -15.23
N ALA A 107 2.29 -6.09 -15.15
CA ALA A 107 3.44 -6.91 -14.78
C ALA A 107 4.48 -6.94 -15.90
N MET A 108 5.73 -6.64 -15.57
CA MET A 108 6.85 -6.57 -16.51
C MET A 108 7.92 -7.60 -16.14
N VAL A 109 8.65 -8.12 -17.12
CA VAL A 109 9.74 -9.07 -16.91
C VAL A 109 11.03 -8.54 -17.53
N LEU A 110 12.14 -8.72 -16.82
CA LEU A 110 13.48 -8.45 -17.34
C LEU A 110 13.89 -9.60 -18.26
N VAL A 111 14.26 -9.28 -19.49
CA VAL A 111 14.75 -10.22 -20.49
C VAL A 111 16.20 -9.88 -20.83
N LEU A 112 17.03 -10.91 -20.85
CA LEU A 112 18.42 -10.89 -21.25
C LEU A 112 18.57 -11.74 -22.50
N HIS A 113 19.31 -11.25 -23.49
CA HIS A 113 19.61 -11.99 -24.71
C HIS A 113 21.11 -11.99 -24.96
N ASP A 114 21.70 -13.17 -25.12
CA ASP A 114 23.11 -13.29 -25.48
C ASP A 114 23.32 -12.90 -26.95
N GLU A 115 24.19 -11.91 -27.19
CA GLU A 115 24.39 -11.34 -28.53
C GLU A 115 25.31 -12.19 -29.41
N ARG A 116 25.95 -13.22 -28.86
CA ARG A 116 26.84 -14.08 -29.64
C ARG A 116 26.00 -14.94 -30.56
N THR A 117 26.39 -15.00 -31.83
CA THR A 117 25.80 -15.93 -32.78
C THR A 117 26.35 -17.32 -32.55
N ALA A 118 25.48 -18.33 -32.47
CA ALA A 118 25.91 -19.72 -32.59
C ALA A 118 26.51 -19.90 -33.99
N ASP A 119 27.82 -20.13 -34.09
CA ASP A 119 28.45 -20.35 -35.39
C ASP A 119 27.78 -21.55 -36.08
N ARG A 120 27.46 -21.41 -37.38
CA ARG A 120 26.53 -22.29 -38.13
C ARG A 120 26.96 -23.76 -38.22
N ALA A 121 28.09 -24.15 -37.63
CA ALA A 121 28.66 -25.49 -37.69
C ALA A 121 28.07 -26.51 -36.68
N ILE A 122 27.23 -26.10 -35.72
CA ILE A 122 26.82 -26.99 -34.60
C ILE A 122 25.39 -27.58 -34.76
N MET A 123 24.67 -27.28 -35.84
CA MET A 123 23.34 -27.86 -36.12
C MET A 123 23.31 -28.74 -37.39
N LYS A 124 24.23 -29.71 -37.49
CA LYS A 124 24.06 -30.89 -38.36
C LYS A 124 24.55 -32.16 -37.68
N GLY A 125 23.61 -33.04 -37.34
CA GLY A 125 23.87 -34.48 -37.32
C GLY A 125 23.63 -35.21 -36.00
N ILE A 126 22.37 -35.50 -35.69
CA ILE A 126 22.06 -36.87 -35.24
C ILE A 126 22.25 -37.75 -36.48
N GLY A 127 23.39 -38.44 -36.57
CA GLY A 127 23.66 -39.39 -37.65
C GLY A 127 25.13 -39.55 -37.99
N VAL A 128 25.66 -40.74 -37.68
CA VAL A 128 26.86 -41.39 -38.23
C VAL A 128 28.19 -41.17 -37.47
N ILE A 129 28.72 -42.31 -37.01
CA ILE A 129 30.02 -42.59 -36.40
C ILE A 129 31.13 -42.52 -37.47
N VAL A 130 32.17 -41.67 -37.35
CA VAL A 130 33.58 -41.96 -37.77
C VAL A 130 34.56 -41.04 -37.02
N ASN A 131 35.62 -41.65 -36.49
CA ASN A 131 36.77 -41.08 -35.77
C ASN A 131 37.68 -40.20 -36.66
N ARG A 132 37.98 -38.94 -36.28
CA ARG A 132 39.29 -38.24 -36.44
C ARG A 132 39.23 -36.73 -36.09
N ARG A 133 40.10 -36.33 -35.16
CA ARG A 133 40.77 -35.02 -34.97
C ARG A 133 40.07 -33.78 -35.56
N GLY A 134 39.32 -33.11 -34.70
CA GLY A 134 38.93 -31.71 -34.82
C GLY A 134 38.25 -31.37 -33.50
N ALA A 135 38.90 -30.57 -32.65
CA ALA A 135 38.28 -30.09 -31.43
C ALA A 135 36.97 -29.40 -31.84
N ARG A 136 35.84 -29.92 -31.35
CA ARG A 136 34.58 -29.16 -31.40
C ARG A 136 34.86 -27.94 -30.53
N ASP A 137 34.90 -26.74 -31.12
CA ASP A 137 34.99 -25.51 -30.35
C ASP A 137 33.69 -25.38 -29.54
N LEU A 138 33.72 -25.92 -28.33
CA LEU A 138 32.70 -25.71 -27.33
C LEU A 138 32.79 -24.23 -26.94
N VAL A 139 31.90 -23.41 -27.48
CA VAL A 139 31.78 -22.01 -27.07
C VAL A 139 31.38 -22.02 -25.59
N SER A 140 32.25 -21.48 -24.73
CA SER A 140 31.97 -21.39 -23.30
C SER A 140 30.67 -20.62 -23.07
N PRO A 141 29.80 -21.07 -22.15
CA PRO A 141 28.67 -20.27 -21.71
C PRO A 141 29.10 -18.90 -21.19
N ASN A 142 28.23 -17.91 -21.33
CA ASN A 142 28.39 -16.57 -20.79
C ASN A 142 27.77 -16.53 -19.40
N ASP A 143 28.62 -16.43 -18.38
CA ASP A 143 28.15 -16.25 -17.01
C ASP A 143 27.67 -14.81 -16.83
N VAL A 144 26.41 -14.65 -16.44
CA VAL A 144 25.78 -13.37 -16.14
C VAL A 144 25.30 -13.37 -14.70
N GLN A 145 25.78 -12.40 -13.93
CA GLN A 145 25.32 -12.10 -12.58
C GLN A 145 24.32 -10.93 -12.63
N ILE A 146 23.18 -11.13 -11.99
CA ILE A 146 22.09 -10.17 -11.87
C ILE A 146 21.89 -9.88 -10.39
N THR A 147 22.10 -8.64 -9.97
CA THR A 147 21.85 -8.19 -8.60
C THR A 147 20.61 -7.29 -8.57
N TYR A 148 19.53 -7.83 -8.00
CA TYR A 148 18.26 -7.16 -7.89
C TYR A 148 18.22 -6.22 -6.69
N HIS A 149 17.70 -5.01 -6.89
CA HIS A 149 17.45 -4.07 -5.81
C HIS A 149 15.95 -3.86 -5.59
N SER A 150 15.58 -3.54 -4.35
CA SER A 150 14.24 -3.09 -3.98
C SER A 150 14.30 -1.70 -3.39
N TRP A 151 13.39 -0.84 -3.79
CA TRP A 151 13.18 0.45 -3.15
C TRP A 151 12.63 0.20 -1.74
N SER A 152 13.42 0.51 -0.72
CA SER A 152 13.08 0.17 0.66
C SER A 152 13.43 1.31 1.59
N CYS A 153 12.64 1.42 2.66
CA CYS A 153 12.92 2.40 3.68
C CYS A 153 14.17 1.96 4.46
N LEU A 154 15.13 2.87 4.63
CA LEU A 154 16.37 2.65 5.37
C LEU A 154 16.31 3.18 6.80
N GLN A 155 15.71 4.36 7.00
CA GLN A 155 15.60 4.99 8.32
C GLN A 155 14.18 5.49 8.58
N ASN A 156 13.78 5.45 9.85
CA ASN A 156 12.46 5.89 10.34
C ASN A 156 11.28 5.13 9.71
N CYS A 157 11.48 3.83 9.46
CA CYS A 157 10.54 2.97 8.73
C CYS A 157 9.42 2.37 9.58
N VAL A 158 9.52 2.56 10.90
CA VAL A 158 8.51 2.12 11.84
C VAL A 158 7.25 2.96 11.62
N GLN A 159 6.09 2.31 11.60
CA GLN A 159 4.80 2.97 11.44
C GLN A 159 3.96 2.80 12.72
N PRO A 160 3.02 3.72 13.00
CA PRO A 160 2.05 3.50 14.06
C PRO A 160 1.21 2.27 13.75
N GLU A 161 1.09 1.37 14.72
CA GLU A 161 0.27 0.17 14.59
C GLU A 161 -1.12 0.43 15.15
N TYR A 162 -2.13 0.24 14.30
CA TYR A 162 -3.52 0.52 14.65
C TYR A 162 -4.35 -0.74 14.80
N LYS A 163 -5.26 -0.73 15.77
CA LYS A 163 -6.26 -1.79 15.95
C LYS A 163 -7.61 -1.21 16.31
N TRP A 164 -8.66 -1.78 15.74
CA TRP A 164 -10.03 -1.47 16.14
C TRP A 164 -10.29 -1.99 17.55
N PHE A 165 -10.69 -1.08 18.41
CA PHE A 165 -11.09 -1.34 19.79
C PHE A 165 -12.60 -1.19 19.92
N LEU A 166 -13.24 -2.20 20.51
CA LEU A 166 -14.68 -2.20 20.72
C LEU A 166 -15.04 -1.32 21.92
N LEU A 167 -15.80 -0.26 21.69
CA LEU A 167 -16.29 0.62 22.74
C LEU A 167 -17.66 0.16 23.26
N ALA A 168 -18.57 -0.23 22.36
CA ALA A 168 -19.86 -0.79 22.74
C ALA A 168 -20.37 -1.78 21.68
N LYS A 169 -20.99 -2.87 22.13
CA LYS A 169 -21.77 -3.78 21.30
C LYS A 169 -22.95 -4.29 22.08
N GLU A 170 -24.13 -3.77 21.81
CA GLU A 170 -25.31 -4.14 22.58
C GLU A 170 -26.58 -4.16 21.73
N LYS A 171 -27.55 -4.94 22.22
CA LYS A 171 -28.93 -4.94 21.76
C LYS A 171 -29.79 -4.31 22.83
N PHE A 172 -30.59 -3.32 22.47
CA PHE A 172 -31.42 -2.56 23.40
C PHE A 172 -32.84 -2.34 22.85
N ASP A 173 -33.79 -2.14 23.76
CA ASP A 173 -35.13 -1.67 23.42
C ASP A 173 -35.09 -0.17 23.17
N VAL A 174 -35.65 0.27 22.05
CA VAL A 174 -35.58 1.68 21.64
C VAL A 174 -36.56 2.49 22.49
N SER A 175 -36.02 3.41 23.28
CA SER A 175 -36.75 4.34 24.14
C SER A 175 -36.69 5.78 23.59
N ALA A 176 -37.57 6.65 24.10
CA ALA A 176 -37.58 8.07 23.73
C ALA A 176 -36.29 8.82 24.15
N SER A 177 -35.64 8.39 25.22
CA SER A 177 -34.38 8.98 25.71
C SER A 177 -33.15 8.62 24.86
N GLY A 178 -33.24 7.62 23.97
CA GLY A 178 -32.11 7.17 23.17
C GLY A 178 -30.93 6.63 23.99
N LYS A 179 -29.77 6.56 23.35
CA LYS A 179 -28.51 6.07 23.92
C LYS A 179 -27.38 7.06 23.69
N LEU A 180 -26.45 7.10 24.63
CA LEU A 180 -25.27 7.95 24.60
C LEU A 180 -24.03 7.12 24.93
N TYR A 181 -22.98 7.24 24.11
CA TYR A 181 -21.71 6.55 24.30
C TYR A 181 -20.55 7.54 24.22
N SER A 182 -19.77 7.67 25.29
CA SER A 182 -18.64 8.60 25.36
C SER A 182 -17.37 7.98 24.76
N VAL A 183 -16.55 8.82 24.14
CA VAL A 183 -15.23 8.47 23.61
C VAL A 183 -14.29 9.66 23.71
N THR A 184 -13.09 9.44 24.22
CA THR A 184 -12.03 10.45 24.22
C THR A 184 -11.02 10.07 23.14
N PRO A 185 -10.82 10.93 22.11
CA PRO A 185 -9.80 10.67 21.09
C PRO A 185 -8.40 10.75 21.71
N ASP A 186 -7.56 9.77 21.37
CA ASP A 186 -6.17 9.67 21.78
C ASP A 186 -5.26 10.52 20.86
N TYR A 187 -5.67 10.77 19.60
CA TYR A 187 -4.93 11.56 18.60
C TYR A 187 -5.87 12.24 17.59
N ASP A 188 -5.34 13.19 16.80
CA ASP A 188 -6.11 13.92 15.80
C ASP A 188 -6.44 13.05 14.57
N GLY A 189 -7.64 13.23 14.02
CA GLY A 189 -8.13 12.41 12.91
C GLY A 189 -8.44 10.95 13.27
N GLN A 190 -8.52 10.60 14.57
CA GLN A 190 -8.84 9.26 15.03
C GLN A 190 -10.15 8.76 14.44
N ARG A 191 -10.10 7.55 13.88
CA ARG A 191 -11.23 6.96 13.18
C ARG A 191 -12.18 6.29 14.17
N ILE A 192 -13.46 6.54 13.97
CA ILE A 192 -14.55 5.94 14.71
C ILE A 192 -15.47 5.25 13.72
N TRP A 193 -15.84 4.02 14.03
CA TRP A 193 -16.76 3.23 13.22
C TRP A 193 -18.01 2.92 14.01
N VAL A 194 -19.16 3.17 13.38
CA VAL A 194 -20.47 2.96 13.97
C VAL A 194 -21.29 2.10 13.03
N LYS A 195 -21.91 1.07 13.59
CA LYS A 195 -22.89 0.22 12.92
C LYS A 195 -24.15 0.19 13.74
N ILE A 196 -25.29 0.42 13.08
CA ILE A 196 -26.59 0.25 13.70
C ILE A 196 -27.49 -0.64 12.87
N LYS A 197 -28.35 -1.38 13.56
CA LYS A 197 -29.49 -2.09 13.01
C LYS A 197 -30.69 -1.88 13.94
N ALA A 198 -31.67 -1.12 13.50
CA ALA A 198 -32.86 -0.76 14.25
C ALA A 198 -34.13 -1.06 13.44
N GLN A 199 -35.20 -1.41 14.14
CA GLN A 199 -36.52 -1.62 13.52
C GLN A 199 -37.28 -0.31 13.24
N VAL A 200 -36.70 0.82 13.63
CA VAL A 200 -37.25 2.17 13.47
C VAL A 200 -36.16 3.10 12.95
N PRO A 201 -36.51 4.20 12.25
CA PRO A 201 -35.53 5.20 11.83
C PRO A 201 -34.85 5.85 13.03
N MET A 202 -33.52 5.85 13.02
CA MET A 202 -32.66 6.43 14.05
C MET A 202 -31.88 7.62 13.47
N THR A 203 -31.64 8.62 14.31
CA THR A 203 -30.59 9.63 14.14
C THR A 203 -29.36 9.20 14.95
N LEU A 204 -28.20 9.23 14.31
CA LEU A 204 -26.89 8.97 14.90
C LEU A 204 -26.02 10.18 14.68
N ALA A 205 -25.28 10.63 15.70
CA ALA A 205 -24.30 11.68 15.51
C ALA A 205 -23.17 11.58 16.52
N ILE A 206 -21.96 11.92 16.09
CA ILE A 206 -20.84 12.15 17.00
C ILE A 206 -20.74 13.65 17.23
N LEU A 207 -20.81 14.02 18.50
CA LEU A 207 -20.88 15.39 18.98
C LEU A 207 -19.85 15.61 20.10
N PRO A 208 -19.39 16.85 20.34
CA PRO A 208 -18.69 17.18 21.58
C PRO A 208 -19.54 16.75 22.78
N SER A 209 -18.94 16.12 23.79
CA SER A 209 -19.69 15.47 24.88
C SER A 209 -20.69 16.42 25.53
N GLN A 210 -20.32 17.69 25.76
CA GLN A 210 -21.22 18.69 26.34
C GLN A 210 -22.48 18.94 25.50
N ALA A 211 -22.35 19.00 24.16
CA ALA A 211 -23.48 19.18 23.27
C ALA A 211 -24.34 17.91 23.19
N ALA A 212 -23.71 16.74 23.27
CA ALA A 212 -24.41 15.46 23.30
C ALA A 212 -25.23 15.28 24.59
N ASP A 213 -24.65 15.62 25.74
CA ASP A 213 -25.32 15.56 27.05
C ASP A 213 -26.54 16.51 27.08
N GLN A 214 -26.38 17.74 26.58
CA GLN A 214 -27.49 18.68 26.45
C GLN A 214 -28.61 18.16 25.53
N ALA A 215 -28.24 17.59 24.38
CA ALA A 215 -29.22 17.02 23.44
C ALA A 215 -29.91 15.78 24.00
N TYR A 216 -29.23 15.01 24.85
CA TYR A 216 -29.77 13.85 25.53
C TYR A 216 -30.81 14.24 26.60
N ASP A 217 -30.47 15.23 27.43
CA ASP A 217 -31.37 15.73 28.49
C ASP A 217 -32.54 16.56 27.93
N LYS A 218 -32.29 17.32 26.86
CA LYS A 218 -33.21 18.29 26.26
C LYS A 218 -33.30 18.09 24.74
N PRO A 219 -34.21 17.21 24.27
CA PRO A 219 -34.34 16.86 22.85
C PRO A 219 -34.56 18.06 21.91
N GLU A 220 -35.10 19.17 22.41
CA GLU A 220 -35.26 20.42 21.66
C GLU A 220 -33.93 21.03 21.17
N THR A 221 -32.82 20.73 21.86
CA THR A 221 -31.47 21.22 21.50
C THR A 221 -30.76 20.33 20.48
N LEU A 222 -31.34 19.18 20.14
CA LEU A 222 -30.74 18.22 19.21
C LEU A 222 -30.46 18.84 17.84
N SER A 223 -31.39 19.64 17.29
CA SER A 223 -31.21 20.25 15.97
C SER A 223 -30.01 21.19 15.92
N SER A 224 -29.78 21.97 16.98
CA SER A 224 -28.60 22.84 17.09
C SER A 224 -27.31 22.05 17.29
N ALA A 225 -27.33 20.97 18.07
CA ALA A 225 -26.16 20.12 18.28
C ALA A 225 -25.76 19.43 16.96
N LEU A 226 -26.73 18.88 16.23
CA LEU A 226 -26.51 18.26 14.93
C LEU A 226 -25.92 19.24 13.90
N ALA A 227 -26.19 20.55 14.01
CA ALA A 227 -25.60 21.54 13.11
C ALA A 227 -24.08 21.71 13.31
N GLN A 228 -23.55 21.34 14.49
CA GLN A 228 -22.13 21.47 14.82
C GLN A 228 -21.27 20.32 14.30
N THR A 229 -21.89 19.25 13.78
CA THR A 229 -21.17 18.07 13.29
C THR A 229 -21.56 17.71 11.85
N THR A 230 -20.55 17.28 11.11
CA THR A 230 -20.72 16.61 9.81
C THR A 230 -20.84 15.10 9.98
N CYS A 231 -20.40 14.54 11.11
CA CYS A 231 -20.50 13.13 11.44
C CYS A 231 -21.90 12.81 12.00
N LYS A 232 -22.88 12.74 11.11
CA LYS A 232 -24.26 12.40 11.45
C LYS A 232 -24.97 11.61 10.36
N GLN A 233 -25.92 10.79 10.78
CA GLN A 233 -26.82 10.03 9.93
C GLN A 233 -28.25 10.20 10.45
N ARG A 234 -29.22 10.35 9.56
CA ARG A 234 -30.63 10.59 9.89
C ARG A 234 -31.53 9.61 9.15
N GLY A 235 -32.66 9.28 9.76
CA GLY A 235 -33.65 8.36 9.19
C GLY A 235 -33.13 6.94 8.91
N VAL A 236 -32.05 6.51 9.56
CA VAL A 236 -31.39 5.22 9.23
C VAL A 236 -31.94 4.07 10.06
N GLN A 237 -32.24 2.95 9.41
CA GLN A 237 -32.58 1.69 10.08
C GLN A 237 -31.40 0.73 10.09
N LYS A 238 -30.57 0.73 9.05
CA LYS A 238 -29.36 -0.09 8.96
C LYS A 238 -28.29 0.67 8.22
N ILE A 239 -27.19 0.97 8.90
CA ILE A 239 -26.05 1.65 8.29
C ILE A 239 -24.76 1.27 9.00
N GLU A 240 -23.66 1.38 8.26
CA GLU A 240 -22.29 1.33 8.75
C GLU A 240 -21.61 2.57 8.21
N PHE A 241 -21.03 3.38 9.09
CA PHE A 241 -20.34 4.60 8.69
C PHE A 241 -19.15 4.85 9.59
N GLU A 242 -18.25 5.69 9.07
CA GLU A 242 -17.01 6.03 9.73
C GLU A 242 -16.84 7.55 9.77
N CYS A 243 -16.25 8.03 10.86
CA CYS A 243 -15.93 9.42 11.08
C CYS A 243 -14.53 9.60 11.61
N LYS A 244 -13.98 10.79 11.42
CA LYS A 244 -12.73 11.24 12.04
C LYS A 244 -13.07 12.23 13.15
N VAL A 245 -12.43 12.08 14.29
CA VAL A 245 -12.52 13.00 15.44
C VAL A 245 -11.13 13.46 15.83
N ASN A 246 -11.03 14.67 16.38
CA ASN A 246 -9.75 15.23 16.80
C ASN A 246 -9.64 15.24 18.31
N ARG A 247 -8.41 15.04 18.81
CA ARG A 247 -8.08 15.20 20.22
C ARG A 247 -8.25 16.65 20.66
N GLY A 248 -7.94 17.60 19.77
CA GLY A 248 -8.13 19.04 20.01
C GLY A 248 -9.58 19.45 20.28
N ASP A 249 -10.56 18.69 19.76
CA ASP A 249 -12.00 18.96 19.96
C ASP A 249 -12.51 18.49 21.34
N GLY A 250 -11.64 17.85 22.13
CA GLY A 250 -11.96 17.31 23.45
C GLY A 250 -12.81 16.02 23.39
N PRO A 251 -13.37 15.59 24.54
CA PRO A 251 -14.22 14.41 24.61
C PRO A 251 -15.41 14.51 23.65
N GLN A 252 -15.69 13.41 22.96
CA GLN A 252 -16.81 13.27 22.03
C GLN A 252 -17.78 12.21 22.54
N SER A 253 -19.02 12.27 22.09
CA SER A 253 -20.04 11.27 22.40
C SER A 253 -20.86 10.94 21.15
N LEU A 254 -21.12 9.65 20.94
CA LEU A 254 -22.10 9.17 20.00
C LEU A 254 -23.47 9.21 20.65
N ILE A 255 -24.38 9.97 20.05
CA ILE A 255 -25.80 9.96 20.41
C ILE A 255 -26.59 9.14 19.39
N ALA A 256 -27.51 8.29 19.87
CA ALA A 256 -28.39 7.46 19.06
C ALA A 256 -29.83 7.64 19.53
N LEU A 257 -30.65 8.31 18.72
CA LEU A 257 -32.03 8.69 19.07
C LEU A 257 -33.02 8.21 18.00
N PRO A 258 -34.22 7.78 18.39
CA PRO A 258 -35.28 7.53 17.42
C PRO A 258 -35.87 8.84 16.88
N GLU A 259 -36.25 8.87 15.60
CA GLU A 259 -36.85 10.08 15.00
C GLU A 259 -38.34 10.25 15.32
N SER A 260 -39.00 9.19 15.79
CA SER A 260 -40.43 9.18 16.09
C SER A 260 -40.69 8.63 17.48
N PRO A 261 -41.70 9.16 18.22
CA PRO A 261 -42.08 8.62 19.52
C PRO A 261 -42.53 7.16 19.38
N ILE A 262 -41.85 6.26 20.08
CA ILE A 262 -42.05 4.81 19.94
C ILE A 262 -43.04 4.33 21.00
N ARG A 263 -44.11 3.65 20.56
CA ARG A 263 -45.16 3.09 21.43
C ARG A 263 -45.06 1.57 21.63
N SER A 264 -43.97 0.92 21.21
CA SER A 264 -43.81 -0.54 21.25
C SER A 264 -42.35 -0.98 21.51
N HIS A 265 -42.13 -2.21 21.99
CA HIS A 265 -40.82 -2.83 22.27
C HIS A 265 -39.98 -3.12 21.01
N LYS A 266 -39.70 -2.10 20.20
CA LYS A 266 -38.81 -2.21 19.03
C LYS A 266 -37.37 -2.35 19.52
N LYS A 267 -36.59 -3.15 18.81
CA LYS A 267 -35.19 -3.41 19.16
C LYS A 267 -34.24 -2.71 18.21
N ALA A 268 -33.09 -2.31 18.76
CA ALA A 268 -31.93 -1.87 18.01
C ALA A 268 -30.67 -2.59 18.50
N GLU A 269 -29.73 -2.80 17.59
CA GLU A 269 -28.39 -3.31 17.83
C GLU A 269 -27.40 -2.26 17.36
N ILE A 270 -26.44 -1.93 18.21
CA ILE A 270 -25.37 -0.99 17.88
C ILE A 270 -24.02 -1.64 18.12
N GLU A 271 -23.07 -1.33 17.25
CA GLU A 271 -21.66 -1.65 17.41
C GLU A 271 -20.87 -0.37 17.18
N PHE A 272 -20.06 -0.01 18.18
CA PHE A 272 -19.31 1.23 18.23
C PHE A 272 -17.85 0.90 18.50
N GLN A 273 -16.98 1.28 17.58
CA GLN A 273 -15.56 0.99 17.62
C GLN A 273 -14.73 2.24 17.38
N THR A 274 -13.51 2.26 17.91
CA THR A 274 -12.53 3.31 17.62
C THR A 274 -11.20 2.70 17.25
N LEU A 275 -10.47 3.33 16.33
CA LEU A 275 -9.16 2.87 15.91
C LEU A 275 -8.12 3.39 16.91
N LYS A 276 -7.60 2.53 17.78
CA LYS A 276 -6.55 2.89 18.73
C LYS A 276 -5.17 2.56 18.17
N CYS A 277 -4.21 3.41 18.47
CA CYS A 277 -2.81 3.09 18.27
C CYS A 277 -2.31 2.21 19.42
N LEU A 278 -1.57 1.14 19.09
CA LEU A 278 -1.02 0.19 20.05
C LEU A 278 0.50 0.28 20.19
N ALA A 279 1.19 0.64 19.11
CA ALA A 279 2.65 0.75 19.09
C ALA A 279 3.07 1.91 18.19
N ASN A 280 4.21 2.53 18.53
CA ASN A 280 4.82 3.63 17.78
C ASN A 280 3.89 4.85 17.62
N CYS A 281 3.10 5.13 18.66
CA CYS A 281 2.07 6.17 18.66
C CYS A 281 2.64 7.59 18.74
N ASP A 282 3.88 7.73 19.20
CA ASP A 282 4.68 8.94 19.16
C ASP A 282 4.88 9.45 17.72
N LEU A 283 4.83 8.56 16.73
CA LEU A 283 4.94 8.93 15.32
C LEU A 283 3.72 9.70 14.80
N ILE A 284 2.56 9.57 15.46
CA ILE A 284 1.31 10.19 15.02
C ILE A 284 1.38 11.72 15.17
N GLU A 285 1.96 12.20 16.26
CA GLU A 285 2.13 13.64 16.50
C GLU A 285 3.12 14.26 15.49
N SER A 286 4.11 13.48 15.02
CA SER A 286 5.06 13.92 13.99
C SER A 286 4.46 14.00 12.58
N GLU A 287 3.61 13.04 12.17
CA GLU A 287 2.95 13.06 10.85
C GLU A 287 1.94 14.21 10.71
N THR A 288 1.37 14.66 11.82
CA THR A 288 0.38 15.76 11.83
C THR A 288 1.05 17.14 11.71
N ALA A 289 2.32 17.26 12.13
CA ALA A 289 3.10 18.48 12.01
C ALA A 289 3.69 18.69 10.59
N GLU A 290 3.93 17.62 9.84
CA GLU A 290 4.51 17.68 8.48
C GLU A 290 3.47 17.99 7.38
N ASN A 291 2.17 17.84 7.69
CA ASN A 291 1.04 18.13 6.78
C ASN A 291 0.35 19.48 7.07
N LYS A 292 0.98 20.37 7.82
CA LYS A 292 0.52 21.73 8.11
C LYS A 292 1.43 22.77 7.47
#